data_AF-A0A0F2C6H3-F1
#
_entry.id   AF-A0A0F2C6H3-F1
#
_cell.length_a   1.000
_cell.length_b   1.000
_cell.length_c   1.000
_cell.angle_alpha   90.00
_cell.angle_beta   90.00
_cell.angle_gamma   90.00
#
_symmetry.space_group_name_H-M   'P 1'
#
loop_
_entity.id
_entity.type
_entity.pdbx_description
1 polymer ?
#
loop_
_entity_poly.entity_id
_entity_poly.type
_entity_poly.pdbx_seq_one_letter_code
_entity_poly.pdbx_strand_id
1 'polypeptide(L)'
;MYSFTQAEAFSPDGLSAWFSARQEIDAAIGALESAGVALMRLVDDSDWQSDGVRALHEQLRQFQSRAGVELGSLQARESEVEAVGVA
;
A
#
# COMPACT_ATOMS: atom_id res chain seq x y z
N MET A 1 -23.55 8.96 23.82
CA MET A 1 -23.59 7.49 23.94
C MET A 1 -22.17 7.00 23.66
N TYR A 2 -21.51 6.40 24.65
CA TYR A 2 -20.22 5.75 24.43
C TYR A 2 -20.44 4.57 23.46
N SER A 3 -19.68 4.54 22.37
CA SER A 3 -19.89 3.62 21.28
C SER A 3 -19.39 2.23 21.65
N PHE A 4 -20.26 1.22 21.62
CA PHE A 4 -19.91 -0.17 21.90
C PHE A 4 -18.78 -0.69 21.00
N THR A 5 -18.65 -0.14 19.78
CA THR A 5 -17.51 -0.42 18.88
C THR A 5 -16.16 0.04 19.41
N GLN A 6 -16.12 1.10 20.23
CA GLN A 6 -14.88 1.58 20.85
C GLN A 6 -14.47 0.67 22.01
N ALA A 7 -15.45 0.15 22.77
CA ALA A 7 -15.21 -0.83 23.83
C ALA A 7 -14.71 -2.19 23.29
N GLU A 8 -15.19 -2.63 22.11
CA GLU A 8 -14.65 -3.82 21.42
C GLU A 8 -13.25 -3.57 20.85
N ALA A 9 -12.97 -2.38 20.31
CA ALA A 9 -11.65 -2.01 19.80
C ALA A 9 -10.56 -1.98 20.91
N PHE A 10 -10.92 -1.59 22.14
CA PHE A 10 -10.04 -1.62 23.31
C PHE A 10 -10.02 -2.96 24.07
N SER A 11 -10.71 -3.99 23.57
CA SER A 11 -10.49 -5.34 24.07
C SER A 11 -9.06 -5.80 23.72
N PRO A 12 -8.44 -6.70 24.50
CA PRO A 12 -7.12 -7.24 24.18
C PRO A 12 -7.05 -7.85 22.76
N ASP A 13 -8.13 -8.51 22.33
CA ASP A 13 -8.25 -9.09 21.00
C ASP A 13 -8.41 -8.01 19.91
N GLY A 14 -9.18 -6.95 20.20
CA GLY A 14 -9.34 -5.79 19.32
C GLY A 14 -8.03 -5.01 19.11
N LEU A 15 -7.26 -4.80 20.18
CA LEU A 15 -5.94 -4.17 20.11
C LEU A 15 -4.94 -5.04 19.34
N SER A 16 -4.94 -6.36 19.56
CA SER A 16 -4.10 -7.30 18.82
C SER A 16 -4.43 -7.31 17.32
N ALA A 17 -5.73 -7.34 16.98
CA ALA A 17 -6.19 -7.24 15.60
C ALA A 17 -5.80 -5.90 14.96
N TRP A 18 -5.88 -4.79 15.70
CA TRP A 18 -5.47 -3.47 15.24
C TRP A 18 -3.96 -3.39 14.96
N PHE A 19 -3.12 -3.88 15.86
CA PHE A 19 -1.66 -3.94 15.65
C PHE A 19 -1.29 -4.83 14.45
N SER A 20 -1.99 -5.97 14.30
CA SER A 20 -1.77 -6.89 13.18
C SER A 20 -2.16 -6.23 11.85
N ALA A 21 -3.32 -5.57 11.79
CA ALA A 21 -3.77 -4.85 10.61
C ALA A 21 -2.81 -3.72 10.22
N ARG A 22 -2.31 -2.96 11.21
CA ARG A 22 -1.29 -1.92 10.96
C ARG A 22 -0.01 -2.51 10.37
N GLN A 23 0.52 -3.58 10.97
CA GLN A 23 1.73 -4.23 10.48
C GLN A 23 1.57 -4.76 9.05
N GLU A 24 0.43 -5.36 8.72
CA GLU A 24 0.13 -5.85 7.37
C GLU A 24 0.05 -4.71 6.35
N ILE A 25 -0.56 -3.57 6.73
CA ILE A 25 -0.64 -2.38 5.89
C ILE A 25 0.77 -1.80 5.64
N ASP A 26 1.59 -1.65 6.68
CA ASP A 26 2.97 -1.15 6.56
C ASP A 26 3.82 -2.06 5.66
N ALA A 27 3.68 -3.38 5.81
CA ALA A 27 4.37 -4.36 4.99
C ALA A 27 3.93 -4.28 3.52
N ALA A 28 2.64 -4.11 3.26
CA ALA A 28 2.11 -3.95 1.92
C ALA A 28 2.59 -2.65 1.25
N ILE A 29 2.60 -1.53 2.00
CA ILE A 29 3.14 -0.24 1.56
C ILE A 29 4.62 -0.41 1.15
N GLY A 30 5.45 -0.95 2.04
CA GLY A 30 6.88 -1.13 1.76
C GLY A 30 7.14 -2.05 0.56
N ALA A 31 6.34 -3.09 0.36
CA ALA A 31 6.42 -3.96 -0.81
C ALA A 31 6.09 -3.22 -2.12
N LEU A 32 5.02 -2.41 -2.11
CA LEU A 32 4.62 -1.62 -3.28
C LEU A 32 5.64 -0.52 -3.63
N GLU A 33 6.20 0.16 -2.63
CA GLU A 33 7.25 1.17 -2.85
C GLU A 33 8.51 0.54 -3.46
N SER A 34 8.97 -0.59 -2.89
CA SER A 34 10.13 -1.33 -3.41
C SER A 34 9.91 -1.79 -4.85
N ALA A 35 8.73 -2.34 -5.15
CA ALA A 35 8.34 -2.73 -6.50
C ALA A 35 8.32 -1.52 -7.44
N GLY A 36 7.75 -0.39 -7.00
CA GLY A 36 7.71 0.86 -7.77
C GLY A 36 9.10 1.38 -8.14
N VAL A 37 10.05 1.36 -7.19
CA VAL A 37 11.45 1.73 -7.43
C VAL A 37 12.12 0.79 -8.43
N ALA A 38 11.91 -0.52 -8.30
CA ALA A 38 12.47 -1.50 -9.23
C ALA A 38 11.95 -1.32 -10.66
N LEU A 39 10.66 -1.01 -10.80
CA LEU A 39 10.01 -0.73 -12.08
C LEU A 39 10.52 0.57 -12.70
N MET A 40 10.66 1.64 -11.90
CA MET A 40 11.19 2.91 -12.37
C MET A 40 12.63 2.75 -12.89
N ARG A 41 13.47 1.99 -12.18
CA ARG A 41 14.82 1.65 -12.67
C ARG A 41 14.79 0.88 -13.98
N LEU A 42 13.91 -0.11 -14.10
CA LEU A 42 13.77 -0.88 -15.34
C LEU A 42 13.30 0.01 -16.51
N VAL A 43 12.38 0.95 -16.23
CA VAL A 43 11.90 1.99 -17.15
C VAL A 43 13.05 2.87 -17.66
N ASP A 44 13.94 3.30 -16.77
CA ASP A 44 15.04 4.22 -17.13
C ASP A 44 16.23 3.51 -17.79
N ASP A 45 16.55 2.29 -17.37
CA ASP A 45 17.76 1.56 -17.82
C ASP A 45 17.60 0.86 -19.19
N SER A 46 16.37 0.66 -19.68
CA SER A 46 16.16 -0.12 -20.90
C SER A 46 16.16 0.76 -22.16
N ASP A 47 16.92 0.33 -23.18
CA ASP A 47 16.90 0.98 -24.50
C ASP A 47 15.67 0.49 -25.30
N TRP A 48 14.59 1.28 -25.30
CA TRP A 48 13.24 0.93 -25.78
C TRP A 48 13.08 0.86 -27.31
N GLN A 49 14.07 0.31 -28.01
CA GLN A 49 14.14 0.42 -29.47
C GLN A 49 13.23 -0.57 -30.20
N SER A 50 12.95 -1.75 -29.62
CA SER A 50 12.05 -2.73 -30.25
C SER A 50 10.60 -2.57 -29.81
N ASP A 51 9.66 -2.93 -30.69
CA ASP A 51 8.22 -2.81 -30.43
C ASP A 51 7.78 -3.67 -29.23
N GLY A 52 8.37 -4.86 -29.04
CA GLY A 52 8.08 -5.72 -27.90
C GLY A 52 8.55 -5.13 -26.57
N VAL A 53 9.70 -4.45 -26.58
CA VAL A 53 10.25 -3.79 -25.39
C VAL A 53 9.45 -2.51 -25.10
N ARG A 54 9.00 -1.76 -26.11
CA ARG A 54 8.02 -0.67 -25.95
C ARG A 54 6.66 -1.13 -25.38
N ALA A 55 6.15 -2.29 -25.81
CA ALA A 55 4.92 -2.85 -25.25
C ALA A 55 5.09 -3.22 -23.77
N LEU A 56 6.24 -3.80 -23.41
CA LEU A 56 6.59 -4.09 -22.02
C LEU A 56 6.67 -2.80 -21.18
N HIS A 57 7.33 -1.76 -21.69
CA HIS A 57 7.41 -0.44 -21.03
C HIS A 57 6.03 0.13 -20.69
N GLU A 58 5.09 0.06 -21.63
CA GLU A 58 3.73 0.54 -21.41
C GLU A 58 3.01 -0.28 -20.34
N GLN A 59 3.18 -1.61 -20.34
CA GLN A 59 2.63 -2.47 -19.27
C GLN A 59 3.24 -2.15 -17.90
N LEU A 60 4.55 -1.90 -17.83
CA LEU A 60 5.24 -1.53 -16.60
C LEU A 60 4.74 -0.18 -16.06
N ARG A 61 4.53 0.82 -16.93
CA ARG A 61 3.93 2.11 -16.55
C ARG A 61 2.50 1.97 -16.03
N GLN A 62 1.68 1.17 -16.70
CA GLN A 62 0.30 0.90 -16.25
C GLN A 62 0.29 0.19 -14.89
N PHE A 63 1.19 -0.78 -14.69
CA PHE A 63 1.33 -1.46 -13.42
C PHE A 63 1.80 -0.50 -12.31
N GLN A 64 2.79 0.35 -12.58
CA GLN A 64 3.25 1.38 -11.65
C GLN A 64 2.12 2.34 -11.25
N SER A 65 1.32 2.79 -12.23
CA SER A 65 0.17 3.65 -11.95
C SER A 65 -0.86 2.97 -11.05
N ARG A 66 -1.17 1.69 -11.30
CA ARG A 66 -2.09 0.92 -10.45
C ARG A 66 -1.53 0.71 -9.05
N ALA A 67 -0.25 0.36 -8.94
CA ALA A 67 0.44 0.23 -7.66
C ALA A 67 0.38 1.53 -6.85
N GLY A 68 0.54 2.69 -7.50
CA GLY A 68 0.38 3.99 -6.85
C GLY A 68 -1.03 4.27 -6.32
N VAL A 69 -2.07 3.85 -7.05
CA VAL A 69 -3.46 3.94 -6.57
C VAL A 69 -3.70 3.04 -5.34
N GLU A 70 -3.22 1.80 -5.38
CA GLU A 70 -3.32 0.87 -4.25
C GLU A 70 -2.53 1.39 -3.04
N LEU A 71 -1.34 1.95 -3.26
CA LEU A 71 -0.52 2.56 -2.21
C LEU A 71 -1.28 3.71 -1.52
N GLY A 72 -1.89 4.61 -2.28
CA GLY A 72 -2.71 5.69 -1.72
C GLY A 72 -3.92 5.19 -0.93
N SER A 73 -4.55 4.10 -1.40
CA SER A 73 -5.65 3.44 -0.67
C SER A 73 -5.16 2.88 0.67
N LEU A 74 -4.02 2.19 0.69
CA LEU A 74 -3.42 1.65 1.91
C LEU A 74 -2.99 2.74 2.88
N GLN A 75 -2.39 3.84 2.41
CA GLN A 75 -2.06 5.00 3.25
C GLN A 75 -3.31 5.64 3.86
N ALA A 76 -4.42 5.71 3.12
CA ALA A 76 -5.69 6.18 3.68
C ALA A 76 -6.19 5.22 4.77
N ARG A 77 -6.11 3.89 4.55
CA ARG A 77 -6.45 2.90 5.58
C ARG A 77 -5.54 2.99 6.80
N GLU A 78 -4.24 3.20 6.63
CA GLU A 78 -3.29 3.44 7.73
C GLU A 78 -3.73 4.64 8.56
N SER A 79 -4.06 5.77 7.91
CA SER A 79 -4.51 6.98 8.61
C SER A 79 -5.81 6.79 9.41
N GLU A 80 -6.73 5.95 8.91
CA GLU A 80 -7.96 5.59 9.62
C GLU A 80 -7.66 4.71 10.84
N VAL A 81 -6.76 3.74 10.69
CA VAL A 81 -6.25 2.90 11.79
C VAL A 81 -5.58 3.78 12.86
N GLU A 82 -4.76 4.75 12.46
CA GLU A 82 -4.14 5.72 13.37
C GLU A 82 -5.16 6.58 14.13
N ALA A 83 -6.17 7.11 13.43
CA ALA A 83 -7.18 7.95 14.03
C ALA A 83 -8.01 7.22 15.11
N VAL A 84 -8.24 5.91 14.94
CA VAL A 84 -8.93 5.07 15.92
C VAL A 84 -8.05 4.72 17.12
N GLY A 85 -6.73 4.58 16.93
CA GLY A 85 -5.80 4.26 18.02
C GLY A 85 -5.46 5.44 18.96
N VAL A 86 -5.72 6.68 18.54
CA VAL A 86 -5.46 7.91 19.33
C VAL A 86 -6.69 8.40 20.12
N ALA A 87 -7.87 7.79 19.91
CA ALA A 87 -9.16 8.22 20.48
C ALA A 87 -9.67 7.33 21.63
#